data_AF-I3UVC3-F1
#
_entry.id   AF-I3UVC3-F1
#
_cell.length_a   1.000
_cell.length_b   1.000
_cell.length_c   1.000
_cell.angle_alpha   90.00
_cell.angle_beta   90.00
_cell.angle_gamma   90.00
#
_symmetry.space_group_name_H-M   'P 1'
#
loop_
_entity.id
_entity.type
_entity.pdbx_description
1 polymer ?
#
loop_
_entity_poly.entity_id
_entity_poly.type
_entity_poly.pdbx_seq_one_letter_code
_entity_poly.pdbx_strand_id
1 'polypeptide(L)'
;MGPLAGLAAGGLLASMFMGDGFEGFQIMDFLIVALIAFLVFRFIAARRRQQQPQMAMPGHAPMQREAHAQPAQPSIFGGSAAPAAAAAPVINAPAWFNEQSFLAAARNHFQSLQQHWDANEMDKISEFVTPQMLEFLKRERAELGDGFQSTYIDNLEVQLDGVDDRADRTDATLTFRGVSKNSRFDQGEVFSESWHMVRAQGENQPWLVAGIRQNG
;
A
#
# COMPACT_ATOMS: atom_id res chain seq x y z
N MET A 1 -23.07 -7.10 48.48
CA MET A 1 -23.67 -7.92 47.40
C MET A 1 -24.76 -7.09 46.73
N GLY A 2 -24.61 -6.75 45.44
CA GLY A 2 -25.67 -6.12 44.63
C GLY A 2 -26.78 -7.12 44.23
N PRO A 3 -27.61 -6.89 43.18
CA PRO A 3 -27.64 -5.77 42.23
C PRO A 3 -29.05 -5.16 41.91
N LEU A 4 -29.03 -3.99 41.26
CA LEU A 4 -29.84 -3.48 40.13
C LEU A 4 -31.28 -3.99 39.86
N ALA A 5 -32.23 -3.05 39.76
CA ALA A 5 -33.28 -2.93 38.72
C ALA A 5 -33.95 -1.54 38.90
N GLY A 6 -34.07 -0.62 37.93
CA GLY A 6 -34.11 -0.75 36.49
C GLY A 6 -35.54 -0.47 36.01
N LEU A 7 -35.70 0.61 35.21
CA LEU A 7 -36.82 0.93 34.31
C LEU A 7 -38.02 1.73 34.88
N ALA A 8 -37.98 3.06 34.70
CA ALA A 8 -39.15 3.87 34.31
C ALA A 8 -38.76 5.33 34.00
N ALA A 9 -37.92 5.57 32.99
CA ALA A 9 -37.70 6.95 32.50
C ALA A 9 -37.27 7.02 31.01
N GLY A 10 -37.57 5.99 30.21
CA GLY A 10 -37.22 5.94 28.78
C GLY A 10 -38.37 6.23 27.82
N GLY A 11 -39.60 6.42 28.31
CA GLY A 11 -40.80 6.40 27.47
C GLY A 11 -41.03 7.65 26.61
N LEU A 12 -40.46 8.81 26.97
CA LEU A 12 -40.72 10.07 26.27
C LEU A 12 -39.63 10.47 25.26
N LEU A 13 -38.47 9.80 25.28
CA LEU A 13 -37.47 9.94 24.22
C LEU A 13 -37.71 8.93 23.07
N ALA A 14 -38.39 7.82 23.35
CA ALA A 14 -38.78 6.85 22.32
C ALA A 14 -39.89 7.37 21.41
N SER A 15 -40.78 8.26 21.88
CA SER A 15 -41.89 8.76 21.07
C SER A 15 -41.51 9.85 20.06
N MET A 16 -40.34 10.47 20.19
CA MET A 16 -39.77 11.35 19.14
C MET A 16 -38.94 10.58 18.12
N PHE A 17 -38.64 9.32 18.39
CA PHE A 17 -37.92 8.41 17.49
C PHE A 17 -38.84 7.36 16.86
N MET A 18 -40.15 7.39 17.12
CA MET A 18 -41.08 6.35 16.69
C MET A 18 -42.40 6.95 16.20
N GLY A 19 -42.29 7.92 15.29
CA GLY A 19 -43.42 8.55 14.63
C GLY A 19 -42.98 9.34 13.40
N ASP A 20 -43.01 8.66 12.25
CA ASP A 20 -42.97 9.22 10.88
C ASP A 20 -41.58 9.57 10.29
N GLY A 21 -40.74 8.55 10.10
CA GLY A 21 -39.51 8.65 9.28
C GLY A 21 -38.71 7.37 9.08
N PHE A 22 -39.23 6.20 9.49
CA PHE A 22 -38.52 4.92 9.42
C PHE A 22 -38.76 4.19 8.10
N GLU A 23 -38.09 4.69 7.06
CA GLU A 23 -37.76 3.93 5.86
C GLU A 23 -36.23 3.83 5.79
N GLY A 24 -35.66 2.68 6.18
CA GLY A 24 -34.28 2.28 5.88
C GLY A 24 -33.20 2.71 6.89
N PHE A 25 -32.26 1.79 7.15
CA PHE A 25 -30.95 2.09 7.75
C PHE A 25 -30.31 3.27 7.01
N GLN A 26 -30.10 4.39 7.70
CA GLN A 26 -29.56 5.61 7.10
C GLN A 26 -28.05 5.47 6.90
N ILE A 27 -27.59 5.67 5.66
CA ILE A 27 -26.18 5.69 5.25
C ILE A 27 -25.34 6.67 6.11
N MET A 28 -25.99 7.69 6.67
CA MET A 28 -25.36 8.66 7.57
C MET A 28 -24.78 8.02 8.84
N ASP A 29 -25.42 7.01 9.41
CA ASP A 29 -24.96 6.38 10.66
C ASP A 29 -23.70 5.52 10.43
N PHE A 30 -23.56 4.91 9.25
CA PHE A 30 -22.34 4.18 8.88
C PHE A 30 -21.14 5.12 8.65
N LEU A 31 -21.37 6.32 8.10
CA LEU A 31 -20.30 7.30 7.88
C LEU A 31 -19.73 7.85 9.19
N ILE A 32 -20.58 8.07 10.20
CA ILE A 32 -20.13 8.53 11.51
C ILE A 32 -19.27 7.45 12.20
N VAL A 33 -19.68 6.18 12.12
CA VAL A 33 -18.91 5.06 12.71
C VAL A 33 -17.58 4.83 11.98
N ALA A 34 -17.56 4.93 10.65
CA ALA A 34 -16.34 4.79 9.85
C ALA A 34 -15.33 5.93 10.11
N LEU A 35 -15.82 7.18 10.26
CA LEU A 35 -14.99 8.34 10.57
C LEU A 35 -14.33 8.22 11.96
N ILE A 36 -15.08 7.74 12.96
CA ILE A 36 -14.54 7.53 14.31
C ILE A 36 -13.50 6.40 14.31
N ALA A 37 -13.74 5.30 13.59
CA ALA A 37 -12.77 4.20 13.47
C ALA A 37 -11.47 4.64 12.75
N PHE A 38 -11.59 5.43 11.68
CA PHE A 38 -10.44 5.97 10.95
C PHE A 38 -9.57 6.90 11.80
N LEU A 39 -10.19 7.79 12.58
CA LEU A 39 -9.44 8.72 13.44
C LEU A 39 -8.70 7.99 14.58
N VAL A 40 -9.28 6.94 15.15
CA VAL A 40 -8.61 6.11 16.18
C VAL A 40 -7.44 5.33 15.58
N PHE A 41 -7.60 4.75 14.39
CA PHE A 41 -6.53 4.00 13.72
C PHE A 41 -5.35 4.92 13.34
N ARG A 42 -5.66 6.11 12.83
CA ARG A 42 -4.67 7.13 12.43
C ARG A 42 -3.86 7.65 13.63
N PHE A 43 -4.48 7.81 14.79
CA PHE A 43 -3.79 8.30 15.99
C PHE A 43 -2.88 7.25 16.65
N ILE A 44 -3.25 5.96 16.58
CA ILE A 44 -2.42 4.85 17.09
C ILE A 44 -1.23 4.58 16.15
N ALA A 45 -1.44 4.68 14.83
CA ALA A 45 -0.37 4.52 13.84
C ALA A 45 0.68 5.65 13.92
N ALA A 46 0.25 6.89 14.14
CA ALA A 46 1.15 8.03 14.31
C ALA A 46 2.06 7.91 15.55
N ARG A 47 1.57 7.28 16.63
CA ARG A 47 2.33 7.12 17.88
C ARG A 47 3.40 6.02 17.82
N ARG A 48 3.25 5.03 16.92
CA ARG A 48 4.26 3.96 16.72
C ARG A 48 5.46 4.40 15.87
N ARG A 49 5.34 5.47 15.09
CA ARG A 49 6.45 6.02 14.28
C ARG A 49 7.47 6.83 15.09
N GLN A 50 7.18 7.20 16.34
CA GLN A 50 8.12 7.90 17.22
C GLN A 50 9.06 6.96 18.02
N GLN A 51 9.00 5.64 17.81
CA GLN A 51 9.84 4.66 18.50
C GLN A 51 10.74 3.91 17.51
N GLN A 52 11.79 4.56 17.01
CA GLN A 52 13.00 3.86 16.55
C GLN A 52 14.19 4.30 17.43
N PRO A 53 14.85 3.38 18.15
CA PRO A 53 16.12 3.68 18.80
C PRO A 53 17.33 3.32 17.91
N GLN A 54 18.20 4.31 17.70
CA GLN A 54 19.60 4.18 17.29
C GLN A 54 20.44 3.42 18.34
N MET A 55 21.45 2.65 17.92
CA MET A 55 22.60 2.17 18.73
C MET A 55 23.73 1.76 17.75
N ALA A 56 24.90 2.41 17.63
CA ALA A 56 26.03 2.68 18.53
C ALA A 56 27.03 1.49 18.68
N MET A 57 28.25 1.67 18.15
CA MET A 57 29.54 0.93 18.36
C MET A 57 30.04 1.22 19.80
N PRO A 58 30.77 0.36 20.59
CA PRO A 58 32.12 -0.18 20.27
C PRO A 58 32.60 -1.49 20.99
N GLY A 59 33.79 -2.00 20.62
CA GLY A 59 34.82 -2.43 21.59
C GLY A 59 35.07 -3.93 21.89
N HIS A 60 36.23 -4.43 21.40
CA HIS A 60 37.21 -5.37 22.00
C HIS A 60 36.81 -6.74 22.62
N ALA A 61 37.49 -7.78 22.11
CA ALA A 61 37.62 -9.18 22.59
C ALA A 61 38.57 -9.30 23.81
N PRO A 62 38.99 -10.49 24.33
CA PRO A 62 38.66 -11.90 23.97
C PRO A 62 38.45 -12.86 25.19
N MET A 63 37.99 -14.11 24.96
CA MET A 63 38.50 -15.27 25.71
C MET A 63 38.08 -16.62 25.10
N GLN A 64 39.07 -17.51 25.02
CA GLN A 64 39.03 -18.89 24.52
C GLN A 64 38.25 -19.83 25.45
N ARG A 65 37.55 -20.82 24.87
CA ARG A 65 37.64 -22.21 25.33
C ARG A 65 37.24 -23.17 24.21
N GLU A 66 38.21 -23.98 23.80
CA GLU A 66 38.11 -25.07 22.84
C GLU A 66 37.20 -26.22 23.29
N ALA A 67 36.61 -26.84 22.25
CA ALA A 67 36.31 -28.26 22.07
C ALA A 67 35.26 -28.92 22.98
N HIS A 68 34.16 -29.38 22.36
CA HIS A 68 33.95 -30.80 22.07
C HIS A 68 32.96 -30.96 20.90
N ALA A 69 33.37 -31.75 19.91
CA ALA A 69 32.60 -32.07 18.71
C ALA A 69 31.69 -33.29 18.95
N GLN A 70 30.44 -33.19 18.50
CA GLN A 70 29.57 -34.32 18.18
C GLN A 70 28.78 -33.93 16.91
N PRO A 71 28.54 -34.87 15.97
CA PRO A 71 28.38 -34.57 14.56
C PRO A 71 27.00 -33.99 14.20
N ALA A 72 27.05 -33.10 13.23
CA ALA A 72 25.93 -32.34 12.70
C ALA A 72 24.92 -33.21 11.94
N GLN A 73 23.65 -33.04 12.28
CA GLN A 73 22.54 -33.17 11.35
C GLN A 73 21.89 -31.77 11.18
N PRO A 74 21.58 -31.36 9.94
CA PRO A 74 21.20 -29.98 9.66
C PRO A 74 19.80 -29.64 10.18
N SER A 75 19.73 -28.69 11.11
CA SER A 75 18.55 -27.89 11.39
C SER A 75 18.67 -26.56 10.63
N ILE A 76 17.71 -26.23 9.76
CA ILE A 76 17.68 -24.95 9.01
C ILE A 76 16.64 -24.03 9.67
N PHE A 77 16.78 -23.80 10.98
CA PHE A 77 15.95 -22.84 11.73
C PHE A 77 16.83 -21.91 12.57
N GLY A 78 16.73 -20.60 12.30
CA GLY A 78 16.74 -19.57 13.35
C GLY A 78 18.07 -18.90 13.74
N GLY A 79 17.98 -17.60 14.05
CA GLY A 79 18.83 -16.95 15.05
C GLY A 79 19.61 -15.72 14.59
N SER A 80 19.01 -14.54 14.79
CA SER A 80 19.57 -13.20 15.05
C SER A 80 21.06 -12.93 14.79
N ALA A 81 21.34 -12.02 13.83
CA ALA A 81 22.12 -10.79 13.98
C ALA A 81 22.82 -10.38 12.66
N ALA A 82 22.11 -9.62 11.83
CA ALA A 82 22.67 -8.59 10.97
C ALA A 82 21.51 -7.68 10.56
N PRO A 83 21.67 -6.34 10.50
CA PRO A 83 20.75 -5.56 9.68
C PRO A 83 20.85 -6.19 8.28
N ALA A 84 19.73 -6.71 7.76
CA ALA A 84 19.68 -7.10 6.37
C ALA A 84 20.09 -5.87 5.59
N ALA A 85 21.33 -5.86 5.07
CA ALA A 85 21.72 -4.93 4.03
C ALA A 85 20.57 -4.97 3.04
N ALA A 86 19.93 -3.82 2.80
CA ALA A 86 18.89 -3.70 1.80
C ALA A 86 19.39 -4.47 0.59
N ALA A 87 18.70 -5.57 0.25
CA ALA A 87 19.15 -6.47 -0.79
C ALA A 87 19.45 -5.59 -2.00
N ALA A 88 20.71 -5.59 -2.46
CA ALA A 88 21.10 -4.77 -3.58
C ALA A 88 20.12 -5.06 -4.72
N PRO A 89 19.63 -4.02 -5.43
CA PRO A 89 18.65 -4.20 -6.47
C PRO A 89 19.17 -5.26 -7.44
N VAL A 90 18.45 -6.38 -7.55
CA VAL A 90 18.79 -7.42 -8.52
C VAL A 90 18.40 -6.84 -9.88
N ILE A 91 19.41 -6.42 -10.63
CA ILE A 91 19.27 -5.93 -12.00
C ILE A 91 19.72 -7.07 -12.91
N ASN A 92 18.82 -8.02 -13.15
CA ASN A 92 18.94 -9.01 -14.22
C ASN A 92 18.15 -8.49 -15.43
N ALA A 93 18.63 -7.38 -15.99
CA ALA A 93 17.94 -6.69 -17.09
C ALA A 93 18.25 -7.37 -18.43
N PRO A 94 17.25 -7.54 -19.32
CA PRO A 94 17.51 -8.02 -20.66
C PRO A 94 18.24 -6.97 -21.49
N ALA A 95 18.99 -7.40 -22.52
CA ALA A 95 19.84 -6.50 -23.31
C ALA A 95 19.09 -5.36 -24.04
N TRP A 96 17.80 -5.55 -24.31
CA TRP A 96 16.94 -4.53 -24.93
C TRP A 96 16.38 -3.51 -23.92
N PHE A 97 16.51 -3.76 -22.61
CA PHE A 97 15.94 -2.90 -21.58
C PHE A 97 16.71 -1.60 -21.46
N ASN A 98 16.00 -0.48 -21.55
CA ASN A 98 16.55 0.85 -21.35
C ASN A 98 15.87 1.50 -20.13
N GLU A 99 16.61 1.63 -19.04
CA GLU A 99 16.09 2.15 -17.77
C GLU A 99 15.50 3.56 -17.90
N GLN A 100 16.20 4.49 -18.59
CA GLN A 100 15.75 5.88 -18.71
C GLN A 100 14.41 5.97 -19.46
N SER A 101 14.29 5.24 -20.56
CA SER A 101 13.05 5.18 -21.35
C SER A 101 11.93 4.48 -20.57
N PHE A 102 12.27 3.44 -19.80
CA PHE A 102 11.33 2.74 -18.94
C PHE A 102 10.80 3.63 -17.82
N LEU A 103 11.66 4.39 -17.12
CA LEU A 103 11.25 5.33 -16.08
C LEU A 103 10.38 6.47 -16.62
N ALA A 104 10.70 6.98 -17.82
CA ALA A 104 9.86 7.98 -18.48
C ALA A 104 8.47 7.41 -18.85
N ALA A 105 8.42 6.19 -19.39
CA ALA A 105 7.17 5.50 -19.70
C ALA A 105 6.36 5.19 -18.43
N ALA A 106 7.02 4.76 -17.36
CA ALA A 106 6.40 4.48 -16.07
C ALA A 106 5.74 5.72 -15.46
N ARG A 107 6.38 6.89 -15.57
CA ARG A 107 5.77 8.16 -15.13
C ARG A 107 4.48 8.47 -15.89
N ASN A 108 4.48 8.29 -17.21
CA ASN A 108 3.28 8.49 -18.02
C ASN A 108 2.19 7.45 -17.68
N HIS A 109 2.59 6.21 -17.43
CA HIS A 109 1.70 5.13 -17.02
C HIS A 109 1.01 5.46 -15.70
N PHE A 110 1.77 5.95 -14.71
CA PHE A 110 1.23 6.41 -13.43
C PHE A 110 0.20 7.52 -13.62
N GLN A 111 0.52 8.56 -14.39
CA GLN A 111 -0.39 9.68 -14.63
C GLN A 111 -1.67 9.25 -15.35
N SER A 112 -1.55 8.38 -16.36
CA SER A 112 -2.68 7.87 -17.13
C SER A 112 -3.60 7.02 -16.24
N LEU A 113 -3.02 6.13 -15.42
CA LEU A 113 -3.79 5.31 -14.49
C LEU A 113 -4.55 6.19 -13.49
N GLN A 114 -3.91 7.21 -12.92
CA GLN A 114 -4.56 8.15 -12.00
C GLN A 114 -5.71 8.91 -12.67
N GLN A 115 -5.50 9.40 -13.90
CA GLN A 115 -6.55 10.09 -14.65
C GLN A 115 -7.77 9.20 -14.89
N HIS A 116 -7.56 7.97 -15.34
CA HIS A 116 -8.65 7.02 -15.59
C HIS A 116 -9.32 6.54 -14.30
N TRP A 117 -8.55 6.38 -13.22
CA TRP A 117 -9.07 6.08 -11.89
C TRP A 117 -10.00 7.18 -11.39
N ASP A 118 -9.56 8.43 -11.49
CA ASP A 118 -10.33 9.60 -11.05
C ASP A 118 -11.64 9.77 -11.83
N ALA A 119 -11.57 9.49 -13.14
CA ALA A 119 -12.71 9.52 -14.06
C ALA A 119 -13.61 8.26 -13.99
N ASN A 120 -13.26 7.26 -13.19
CA ASN A 120 -13.94 5.97 -13.11
C ASN A 120 -14.03 5.22 -14.47
N GLU A 121 -13.00 5.33 -15.30
CA GLU A 121 -12.93 4.72 -16.63
C GLU A 121 -12.28 3.31 -16.56
N MET A 122 -12.93 2.37 -15.88
CA MET A 122 -12.37 1.02 -15.65
C MET A 122 -12.03 0.27 -16.95
N ASP A 123 -12.77 0.51 -18.03
CA ASP A 123 -12.49 -0.08 -19.34
C ASP A 123 -11.12 0.39 -19.87
N LYS A 124 -10.74 1.64 -19.63
CA LYS A 124 -9.43 2.19 -20.00
C LYS A 124 -8.32 1.67 -19.11
N ILE A 125 -8.58 1.53 -17.80
CA ILE A 125 -7.63 0.96 -16.85
C ILE A 125 -7.20 -0.46 -17.27
N SER A 126 -8.09 -1.23 -17.91
CA SER A 126 -7.79 -2.61 -18.36
C SER A 126 -6.59 -2.72 -19.32
N GLU A 127 -6.23 -1.64 -20.01
CA GLU A 127 -5.08 -1.58 -20.93
C GLU A 127 -3.73 -1.46 -20.20
N PHE A 128 -3.76 -1.03 -18.92
CA PHE A 128 -2.60 -0.66 -18.12
C PHE A 128 -2.27 -1.72 -17.05
N VAL A 129 -3.25 -2.57 -16.70
CA VAL A 129 -3.14 -3.48 -15.57
C VAL A 129 -3.40 -4.92 -15.99
N THR A 130 -2.89 -5.88 -15.22
CA THR A 130 -3.24 -7.30 -15.42
C THR A 130 -4.72 -7.55 -15.11
N PRO A 131 -5.36 -8.59 -15.68
CA PRO A 131 -6.77 -8.90 -15.38
C PRO A 131 -7.05 -9.09 -13.89
N GLN A 132 -6.12 -9.70 -13.15
CA GLN A 132 -6.23 -9.86 -11.70
C GLN A 132 -6.23 -8.51 -10.98
N MET A 133 -5.34 -7.59 -11.37
CA MET A 133 -5.28 -6.25 -10.80
C MET A 133 -6.52 -5.43 -11.15
N LEU A 134 -7.06 -5.58 -12.37
CA LEU A 134 -8.30 -4.90 -12.77
C LEU A 134 -9.47 -5.27 -11.86
N GLU A 135 -9.65 -6.55 -11.56
CA GLU A 135 -10.72 -7.01 -10.66
C GLU A 135 -10.52 -6.55 -9.21
N PHE A 136 -9.26 -6.37 -8.78
CA PHE A 136 -8.96 -5.72 -7.51
C PHE A 136 -9.38 -4.25 -7.51
N LEU A 137 -8.95 -3.49 -8.53
CA LEU A 137 -9.25 -2.06 -8.67
C LEU A 137 -10.74 -1.78 -8.80
N LYS A 138 -11.50 -2.59 -9.54
CA LYS A 138 -12.96 -2.45 -9.66
C LYS A 138 -13.66 -2.55 -8.30
N ARG A 139 -13.22 -3.47 -7.43
CA ARG A 139 -13.78 -3.62 -6.09
C ARG A 139 -13.44 -2.44 -5.20
N GLU A 140 -12.18 -2.01 -5.20
CA GLU A 140 -11.74 -0.82 -4.46
C GLU A 140 -12.50 0.44 -4.92
N ARG A 141 -12.72 0.57 -6.23
CA ARG A 141 -13.51 1.66 -6.80
C ARG A 141 -14.98 1.61 -6.39
N ALA A 142 -15.57 0.41 -6.36
CA ALA A 142 -16.96 0.23 -5.92
C ALA A 142 -17.16 0.61 -4.44
N GLU A 143 -16.14 0.41 -3.59
CA GLU A 143 -16.16 0.81 -2.18
C GLU A 143 -16.11 2.34 -1.99
N LEU A 144 -15.51 3.08 -2.93
CA LEU A 144 -15.46 4.54 -2.93
C LEU A 144 -16.78 5.19 -3.41
N GLY A 145 -17.63 4.44 -4.11
CA GLY A 145 -18.90 4.92 -4.68
C GLY A 145 -18.76 5.79 -5.94
N ASP A 146 -19.86 6.43 -6.33
CA ASP A 146 -19.96 7.18 -7.60
C ASP A 146 -19.37 8.60 -7.55
N GLY A 147 -18.71 8.96 -6.44
CA GLY A 147 -18.08 10.27 -6.29
C GLY A 147 -16.91 10.46 -7.26
N PHE A 148 -16.88 11.58 -7.97
CA PHE A 148 -15.69 11.99 -8.72
C PHE A 148 -14.51 12.11 -7.76
N GLN A 149 -13.40 11.46 -8.11
CA GLN A 149 -12.14 11.66 -7.40
C GLN A 149 -11.33 12.70 -8.18
N SER A 150 -10.52 13.48 -7.49
CA SER A 150 -9.64 14.44 -8.13
C SER A 150 -8.32 14.45 -7.40
N THR A 151 -7.33 13.84 -8.04
CA THR A 151 -6.00 13.63 -7.49
C THR A 151 -5.01 14.46 -8.29
N TYR A 152 -4.33 15.38 -7.62
CA TYR A 152 -3.19 16.10 -8.18
C TYR A 152 -1.91 15.56 -7.57
N ILE A 153 -0.90 15.35 -8.40
CA ILE A 153 0.38 14.77 -7.99
C ILE A 153 1.47 15.80 -8.25
N ASP A 154 2.09 16.27 -7.18
CA ASP A 154 3.24 17.17 -7.24
C ASP A 154 4.53 16.41 -6.96
N ASN A 155 5.63 16.85 -7.61
CA ASN A 155 6.99 16.34 -7.40
C ASN A 155 7.11 14.81 -7.54
N LEU A 156 6.51 14.24 -8.59
CA LEU A 156 6.56 12.80 -8.85
C LEU A 156 7.97 12.33 -9.23
N GLU A 157 8.60 11.63 -8.29
CA GLU A 157 9.83 10.89 -8.47
C GLU A 157 9.53 9.42 -8.76
N VAL A 158 10.34 8.81 -9.62
CA VAL A 158 10.24 7.40 -9.98
C VAL A 158 11.62 6.79 -9.88
N GLN A 159 11.72 5.67 -9.18
CA GLN A 159 12.95 4.91 -8.98
C GLN A 159 12.75 3.48 -9.45
N LEU A 160 13.73 2.92 -10.16
CA LEU A 160 13.78 1.49 -10.45
C LEU A 160 14.43 0.76 -9.26
N ASP A 161 13.68 -0.14 -8.64
CA ASP A 161 14.16 -0.95 -7.51
C ASP A 161 14.67 -2.32 -7.96
N GLY A 162 14.25 -2.80 -9.13
CA GLY A 162 14.68 -4.10 -9.65
C GLY A 162 14.09 -4.40 -11.01
N VAL A 163 14.81 -5.20 -11.79
CA VAL A 163 14.33 -5.78 -13.04
C VAL A 163 14.89 -7.19 -13.16
N ASP A 164 14.04 -8.13 -13.49
CA ASP A 164 14.37 -9.56 -13.56
C ASP A 164 13.77 -10.15 -14.84
N ASP A 165 14.65 -10.57 -15.76
CA ASP A 165 14.25 -11.28 -16.96
C ASP A 165 14.11 -12.79 -16.69
N ARG A 166 12.89 -13.30 -16.91
CA ARG A 166 12.53 -14.71 -16.72
C ARG A 166 12.18 -15.35 -18.05
N ALA A 167 12.08 -16.68 -18.04
CA ALA A 167 11.81 -17.48 -19.22
C ALA A 167 10.48 -17.12 -19.92
N ASP A 168 9.45 -16.73 -19.15
CA ASP A 168 8.09 -16.44 -19.64
C ASP A 168 7.77 -14.94 -19.74
N ARG A 169 8.47 -14.09 -18.96
CA ARG A 169 8.23 -12.64 -18.89
C ARG A 169 9.41 -11.89 -18.29
N THR A 170 9.37 -10.57 -18.38
CA THR A 170 10.23 -9.68 -17.59
C THR A 170 9.39 -9.05 -16.47
N ASP A 171 9.89 -9.11 -15.24
CA ASP A 171 9.31 -8.46 -14.08
C ASP A 171 10.15 -7.21 -13.72
N ALA A 172 9.50 -6.12 -13.30
CA ALA A 172 10.16 -4.91 -12.82
C ALA A 172 9.46 -4.37 -11.58
N THR A 173 10.23 -3.82 -10.65
CA THR A 173 9.70 -3.14 -9.46
C THR A 173 10.13 -1.69 -9.48
N LEU A 174 9.15 -0.80 -9.36
CA LEU A 174 9.34 0.65 -9.33
C LEU A 174 8.87 1.19 -7.99
N THR A 175 9.49 2.25 -7.49
CA THR A 175 8.97 3.06 -6.39
C THR A 175 8.66 4.47 -6.88
N PHE A 176 7.42 4.89 -6.67
CA PHE A 176 6.92 6.24 -6.90
C PHE A 176 6.87 7.00 -5.59
N ARG A 177 7.31 8.25 -5.59
CA ARG A 177 7.23 9.16 -4.44
C ARG A 177 6.77 10.53 -4.90
N GLY A 178 6.00 11.21 -4.07
CA GLY A 178 5.53 12.55 -4.38
C GLY A 178 4.57 13.08 -3.33
N VAL A 179 3.82 14.11 -3.70
CA VAL A 179 2.76 14.71 -2.87
C VAL A 179 1.43 14.59 -3.60
N SER A 180 0.46 13.90 -3.00
CA SER A 180 -0.91 13.77 -3.52
C SER A 180 -1.82 14.82 -2.90
N LYS A 181 -2.72 15.39 -3.69
CA LYS A 181 -3.61 16.47 -3.29
C LYS A 181 -5.02 16.23 -3.81
N ASN A 182 -6.02 16.49 -2.98
CA ASN A 182 -7.43 16.41 -3.38
C ASN A 182 -7.94 17.70 -4.03
N SER A 183 -7.12 18.76 -4.01
CA SER A 183 -7.40 20.06 -4.64
C SER A 183 -6.09 20.80 -4.91
N ARG A 184 -6.05 21.66 -5.93
CA ARG A 184 -4.86 22.47 -6.27
C ARG A 184 -4.42 23.43 -5.16
N PHE A 185 -5.33 23.75 -4.24
CA PHE A 185 -5.06 24.62 -3.09
C PHE A 185 -4.67 23.85 -1.82
N ASP A 186 -4.73 22.51 -1.87
CA ASP A 186 -4.33 21.66 -0.76
C ASP A 186 -2.79 21.61 -0.65
N GLN A 187 -2.30 21.46 0.58
CA GLN A 187 -0.90 21.18 0.86
C GLN A 187 -0.53 19.75 0.43
N GLY A 188 -1.50 18.83 0.49
CA GLY A 188 -1.35 17.44 0.10
C GLY A 188 -0.69 16.55 1.16
N GLU A 189 -0.61 15.27 0.84
CA GLU A 189 0.00 14.23 1.64
C GLU A 189 1.18 13.60 0.88
N VAL A 190 2.32 13.43 1.55
CA VAL A 190 3.45 12.71 0.96
C VAL A 190 3.08 11.25 0.82
N PHE A 191 3.29 10.68 -0.36
CA PHE A 191 3.09 9.26 -0.60
C PHE A 191 4.38 8.60 -1.11
N SER A 192 4.45 7.29 -0.89
CA SER A 192 5.48 6.41 -1.41
C SER A 192 4.84 5.07 -1.69
N GLU A 193 4.90 4.59 -2.93
CA GLU A 193 4.30 3.32 -3.32
C GLU A 193 5.20 2.57 -4.28
N SER A 194 5.18 1.24 -4.18
CA SER A 194 5.91 0.35 -5.07
C SER A 194 4.96 -0.36 -6.02
N TRP A 195 5.30 -0.35 -7.31
CA TRP A 195 4.55 -1.01 -8.36
C TRP A 195 5.33 -2.21 -8.87
N HIS A 196 4.65 -3.34 -8.97
CA HIS A 196 5.14 -4.53 -9.64
C HIS A 196 4.59 -4.55 -11.07
N MET A 197 5.52 -4.48 -12.03
CA MET A 197 5.25 -4.37 -13.45
C MET A 197 5.67 -5.67 -14.14
N VAL A 198 4.86 -6.15 -15.07
CA VAL A 198 5.14 -7.35 -15.84
C VAL A 198 5.03 -7.06 -17.33
N ARG A 199 5.91 -7.69 -18.11
CA ARG A 199 5.87 -7.64 -19.58
C ARG A 199 6.09 -9.04 -20.13
N ALA A 200 5.14 -9.53 -20.93
CA ALA A 200 5.29 -10.82 -21.61
C ALA A 200 6.50 -10.81 -22.56
N GLN A 201 7.09 -11.98 -22.81
CA GLN A 201 8.14 -12.11 -23.80
C GLN A 201 7.61 -11.86 -25.23
N GLY A 202 8.50 -11.40 -26.10
CA GLY A 202 8.20 -11.08 -27.49
C GLY A 202 8.24 -9.59 -27.81
N GLU A 203 8.08 -9.29 -29.09
CA GLU A 203 8.11 -7.92 -29.59
C GLU A 203 6.81 -7.18 -29.26
N ASN A 204 6.90 -5.86 -29.06
CA ASN A 204 5.75 -4.96 -28.86
C ASN A 204 4.78 -5.31 -27.72
N GLN A 205 5.20 -6.16 -26.77
CA GLN A 205 4.40 -6.45 -25.57
C GLN A 205 4.36 -5.24 -24.63
N PRO A 206 3.19 -4.87 -24.09
CA PRO A 206 3.05 -3.77 -23.14
C PRO A 206 3.59 -4.16 -21.76
N TRP A 207 3.96 -3.15 -20.98
CA TRP A 207 4.14 -3.29 -19.54
C TRP A 207 2.78 -3.16 -18.85
N LEU A 208 2.47 -4.07 -17.95
CA LEU A 208 1.21 -4.10 -17.21
C LEU A 208 1.45 -4.09 -15.70
N VAL A 209 0.61 -3.37 -14.95
CA VAL A 209 0.65 -3.36 -13.49
C VAL A 209 0.03 -4.64 -12.94
N ALA A 210 0.84 -5.41 -12.23
CA ALA A 210 0.45 -6.66 -11.57
C ALA A 210 0.27 -6.49 -10.06
N GLY A 211 0.85 -5.45 -9.46
CA GLY A 211 0.80 -5.20 -8.02
C GLY A 211 1.05 -3.73 -7.70
N ILE A 212 0.33 -3.17 -6.72
CA ILE A 212 0.60 -1.86 -6.11
C ILE A 212 0.69 -2.06 -4.60
N ARG A 213 1.68 -1.46 -3.95
CA ARG A 213 1.88 -1.53 -2.51
C ARG A 213 2.27 -0.17 -1.95
N GLN A 214 1.50 0.34 -1.00
CA GLN A 214 1.87 1.53 -0.22
C GLN A 214 3.07 1.22 0.69
N ASN A 215 4.10 2.08 0.67
CA ASN A 215 5.34 1.87 1.40
C ASN A 215 5.33 2.45 2.83
N GLY A 216 4.27 3.17 3.20
CA GLY A 216 3.98 3.58 4.58
C GLY A 216 4.71 4.82 5.04
#